data_AF-A0A8J4TPT5-F1
#
_entry.id   AF-A0A8J4TPT5-F1
#
_cell.length_a   1.000
_cell.length_b   1.000
_cell.length_c   1.000
_cell.angle_alpha   90.00
_cell.angle_beta   90.00
_cell.angle_gamma   90.00
#
_symmetry.space_group_name_H-M   'P 1'
#
loop_
_entity.id
_entity.type
_entity.pdbx_description
1 polymer ?
#
loop_
_entity_poly.entity_id
_entity_poly.type
_entity_poly.pdbx_seq_one_letter_code
_entity_poly.pdbx_strand_id
1 'polypeptide(L)' 'GVQVKTDYIPLLQSLASFGWRLTCVLPTPIVKTNSDGSVSTKQIVFLQRPALPLKKRHSK' A
#
# COMPACT_ATOMS: atom_id res chain seq x y z
N GLY A 1 -0.32 24.34 1.26
CA GLY A 1 -0.33 23.08 2.04
C GLY A 1 0.99 22.39 1.85
N VAL A 2 1.62 21.92 2.93
CA VAL A 2 2.87 21.15 2.87
C VAL A 2 2.60 19.86 2.11
N GLN A 3 3.32 19.62 1.01
CA GLN A 3 3.19 18.37 0.26
C GLN A 3 3.90 17.25 1.01
N VAL A 4 3.13 16.24 1.42
CA VAL A 4 3.68 15.00 1.97
C VAL A 4 4.35 14.24 0.83
N LYS A 5 5.67 14.11 0.88
CA LYS A 5 6.45 13.36 -0.10
C LYS A 5 6.48 11.90 0.33
N THR A 6 5.95 10.98 -0.48
CA THR A 6 6.05 9.54 -0.22
C THR A 6 6.39 8.81 -1.50
N ASP A 7 7.48 8.03 -1.44
CA ASP A 7 7.90 7.17 -2.54
C ASP A 7 7.44 5.74 -2.27
N TYR A 8 6.43 5.30 -3.01
CA TYR A 8 5.89 3.95 -2.93
C TYR A 8 6.60 2.96 -3.86
N ILE A 9 7.44 3.44 -4.79
CA ILE A 9 8.01 2.61 -5.87
C ILE A 9 8.73 1.37 -5.32
N PRO A 10 9.64 1.48 -4.31
CA PRO A 10 10.35 0.31 -3.79
C PRO A 10 9.41 -0.71 -3.12
N LEU A 11 8.39 -0.23 -2.41
CA LEU A 11 7.38 -1.07 -1.77
C LEU A 11 6.55 -1.82 -2.80
N LEU A 12 6.05 -1.10 -3.82
CA LEU A 12 5.22 -1.68 -4.88
C LEU A 12 6.00 -2.68 -5.72
N GLN A 13 7.28 -2.41 -6.02
CA GLN A 13 8.13 -3.34 -6.75
C GLN A 13 8.34 -4.64 -5.96
N SER A 14 8.56 -4.54 -4.64
CA SER A 14 8.69 -5.71 -3.77
C SER A 14 7.40 -6.55 -3.75
N LEU A 15 6.25 -5.89 -3.64
CA LEU A 15 4.94 -6.53 -3.55
C LEU A 15 4.44 -7.11 -4.89
N ALA A 16 4.84 -6.50 -6.01
CA ALA A 16 4.50 -6.98 -7.35
C ALA A 16 5.03 -8.39 -7.62
N SER A 17 6.20 -8.74 -7.07
CA SER A 17 6.76 -10.11 -7.16
C SER A 17 5.84 -11.19 -6.54
N PHE A 18 4.98 -10.80 -5.60
CA PHE A 18 3.99 -11.66 -4.96
C PHE A 18 2.58 -11.52 -5.56
N GLY A 19 2.43 -10.77 -6.67
CA GLY A 19 1.16 -10.57 -7.37
C GLY A 19 0.22 -9.54 -6.74
N TRP A 20 0.70 -8.74 -5.78
CA TRP A 20 -0.08 -7.64 -5.23
C TRP A 20 -0.06 -6.43 -6.16
N ARG A 21 -1.23 -5.80 -6.35
CA ARG A 21 -1.42 -4.59 -7.14
C ARG A 21 -2.03 -3.50 -6.28
N LEU A 22 -1.46 -2.30 -6.31
CA LEU A 22 -2.04 -1.11 -5.69
C LEU A 22 -3.38 -0.77 -6.34
N THR A 23 -4.41 -0.54 -5.54
CA THR A 23 -5.73 -0.13 -6.02
C THR A 23 -6.12 1.25 -5.51
N CYS A 24 -5.71 1.64 -4.31
CA CYS A 24 -6.05 2.92 -3.73
C CYS A 24 -5.04 3.33 -2.64
N VAL A 25 -4.82 4.63 -2.49
CA VAL A 25 -4.14 5.23 -1.33
C VAL A 25 -5.11 6.24 -0.71
N LEU A 26 -5.42 6.07 0.57
CA LEU A 26 -6.20 7.04 1.33
C LEU A 26 -5.26 7.86 2.21
N PRO A 27 -5.20 9.20 2.01
CA PRO A 27 -4.49 10.07 2.93
C PRO A 27 -5.25 10.10 4.26
N THR A 28 -4.52 10.06 5.38
CA THR A 28 -5.14 10.25 6.70
C THR A 28 -4.92 11.69 7.18
N PRO A 29 -5.88 12.29 7.92
CA PRO A 29 -5.74 13.65 8.42
C PRO A 29 -4.72 13.77 9.57
N ILE A 30 -4.09 12.66 10.00
CA ILE A 30 -3.12 12.66 11.09
C ILE A 30 -1.79 13.16 10.54
N VAL A 31 -1.48 14.41 10.84
CA VAL A 31 -0.26 15.10 10.46
C VAL A 31 0.54 15.37 11.73
N LYS A 32 1.72 14.76 11.85
CA LYS A 32 2.67 15.00 12.93
C LYS A 32 3.79 15.88 12.42
N THR A 33 3.99 17.02 13.07
CA THR A 33 5.15 17.86 12.84
C THR A 33 6.30 17.36 13.70
N ASN A 34 7.42 17.05 13.08
CA ASN A 34 8.64 16.62 13.76
C ASN A 34 9.46 17.86 14.17
N SER A 35 10.38 17.69 15.12
CA SER A 35 11.22 18.78 15.66
C SER A 35 12.14 19.43 14.61
N ASP A 36 12.43 18.71 13.52
CA ASP A 36 13.20 19.18 12.37
C ASP A 36 12.35 19.98 11.34
N GLY A 37 11.06 20.21 11.64
CA GLY A 37 10.12 20.89 10.75
C GLY A 37 9.53 20.01 9.65
N SER A 38 9.90 18.72 9.59
CA SER A 38 9.30 17.78 8.65
C SER A 38 7.90 17.36 9.10
N VAL A 39 7.10 16.92 8.14
CA VAL A 39 5.72 16.51 8.35
C VAL A 39 5.57 15.02 8.05
N SER A 40 5.17 14.26 9.07
CA SER A 40 4.87 12.83 8.97
C SER A 40 3.36 12.62 8.94
N THR A 41 2.87 11.86 7.96
CA THR A 41 1.48 11.37 7.96
C THR A 41 1.44 9.87 7.77
N LYS A 42 0.37 9.23 8.25
CA LYS A 42 0.07 7.84 7.93
C LYS A 42 -0.75 7.80 6.64
N GLN A 43 -0.49 6.83 5.80
CA GLN A 43 -1.28 6.61 4.59
C GLN A 43 -1.77 5.16 4.61
N ILE A 44 -3.04 4.97 4.23
CA ILE A 44 -3.62 3.64 4.12
C ILE A 44 -3.50 3.22 2.66
N VAL A 45 -2.85 2.09 2.42
CA VAL A 45 -2.57 1.56 1.09
C VAL A 45 -3.40 0.30 0.89
N PHE A 46 -4.28 0.30 -0.12
CA PHE A 46 -5.09 -0.86 -0.49
C PHE A 46 -4.41 -1.65 -1.61
N LEU A 47 -4.23 -2.94 -1.37
CA LEU A 47 -3.60 -3.87 -2.31
C LEU A 47 -4.59 -4.97 -2.63
N GLN A 48 -4.63 -5.38 -3.90
CA GLN A 48 -5.42 -6.51 -4.36
C GLN A 48 -4.51 -7.52 -5.06
N ARG A 49 -4.75 -8.80 -4.83
CA ARG A 49 -4.11 -9.91 -5.54
C ARG A 49 -5.17 -10.75 -6.23
N PRO A 50 -4.96 -11.21 -7.47
CA PRO A 50 -5.84 -12.19 -8.10
C PRO A 50 -5.92 -13.45 -7.24
N ALA A 51 -7.13 -13.87 -6.87
CA ALA A 51 -7.33 -15.14 -6.20
C ALA A 51 -6.93 -16.28 -7.15
N LEU A 52 -6.02 -17.15 -6.72
CA LEU A 52 -5.72 -18.35 -7.48
C LEU A 52 -6.98 -19.23 -7.48
N PRO A 53 -7.33 -19.86 -8.62
CA PRO A 53 -8.42 -20.83 -8.66
C PRO A 53 -8.14 -21.90 -7.60
N LEU A 54 -9.04 -22.00 -6.61
CA LEU A 54 -9.04 -23.13 -5.68
C LEU A 54 -9.21 -24.38 -6.54
N LYS A 55 -8.18 -25.25 -6.60
CA LYS A 55 -8.34 -26.60 -7.16
C LYS A 55 -9.44 -27.27 -6.33
N LYS A 56 -10.65 -27.35 -6.87
CA LYS A 56 -11.68 -28.24 -6.33
C LYS A 56 -11.05 -29.63 -6.31
N ARG A 57 -10.79 -30.17 -5.11
CA ARG A 57 -10.47 -31.59 -4.99
C ARG A 57 -11.67 -32.31 -5.59
N HIS A 58 -11.49 -32.92 -6.76
CA HIS A 58 -12.45 -33.90 -7.25
C HIS A 58 -12.42 -35.03 -6.22
N SER A 59 -13.39 -35.05 -5.31
CA SER A 59 -13.75 -36.30 -4.65
C SER A 59 -14.29 -37.19 -5.76
N LYS A 60 -13.56 -38.26 -6.02
CA LYS A 60 -14.11 -39.42 -6.73
C LYS A 60 -15.16 -40.08 -5.84
#